data_AF-A0A3D0VVP8-F1
#
_entry.id   AF-A0A3D0VVP8-F1
#
_cell.length_a   1.000
_cell.length_b   1.000
_cell.length_c   1.000
_cell.angle_alpha   90.00
_cell.angle_beta   90.00
_cell.angle_gamma   90.00
#
_symmetry.space_group_name_H-M   'P 1'
#
loop_
_entity.id
_entity.type
_entity.pdbx_description
1 polymer ?
#
loop_
_entity_poly.entity_id
_entity_poly.type
_entity_poly.pdbx_seq_one_letter_code
_entity_poly.pdbx_strand_id
1 'polypeptide(L)'
;MACCPKSVIAEILKAKGTIKSVYFVACGGSYAGLHPGKYFLESESKELKVDHYSSNEFCHATPKSLGEHSIVITQSASGNTPETVKAAEIAQKAGAASIVITNKPDSPLAQNGDYVLVPEKGSTANSGQGYSLKLAVEILNQTEGYENYDEMYNGFDRIDKIVGNATQFIAPRAEKWAKMYKDEKLIYTMGSGSAHSVAYSFAICLLMEMQWINSSAIHSGEYFHGPFEITDRETPFIVFMSEGRTRPLDQRA
;
A
#
# COMPACT_ATOMS: atom_id res chain seq x y z
N MET A 1 2.32 -2.91 24.94
CA MET A 1 3.67 -3.01 24.34
C MET A 1 3.48 -2.84 22.84
N ALA A 2 4.21 -1.95 22.17
CA ALA A 2 4.12 -1.86 20.71
C ALA A 2 4.59 -3.20 20.13
N CYS A 3 3.69 -3.95 19.50
CA CYS A 3 3.99 -5.27 18.97
C CYS A 3 4.73 -5.07 17.64
N CYS A 4 5.92 -5.65 17.45
CA CYS A 4 6.62 -5.53 16.17
C CYS A 4 6.01 -6.51 15.14
N PRO A 5 6.12 -6.26 13.83
CA PRO A 5 5.53 -7.14 12.81
C PRO A 5 5.86 -8.63 13.00
N LYS A 6 7.12 -8.93 13.36
CA LYS A 6 7.59 -10.31 13.58
C LYS A 6 6.83 -11.01 14.71
N SER A 7 6.67 -10.35 15.87
CA SER A 7 5.96 -10.94 17.01
C SER A 7 4.45 -11.07 16.74
N VAL A 8 3.86 -10.09 16.05
CA VAL A 8 2.44 -10.16 15.64
C VAL A 8 2.17 -11.41 14.81
N ILE A 9 2.97 -11.67 13.77
CA ILE A 9 2.76 -12.82 12.89
C ILE A 9 3.01 -14.15 13.64
N ALA A 10 4.03 -14.20 14.50
CA ALA A 10 4.32 -15.39 15.30
C ALA A 10 3.16 -15.73 16.26
N GLU A 11 2.56 -14.72 16.89
CA GLU A 11 1.39 -14.89 17.76
C GLU A 11 0.16 -15.38 16.98
N ILE A 12 -0.09 -14.82 15.79
CA ILE A 12 -1.17 -15.27 14.92
C ILE A 12 -0.98 -16.75 14.53
N LEU A 13 0.22 -17.13 14.08
CA LEU A 13 0.52 -18.53 13.72
C LEU A 13 0.36 -19.47 14.91
N LYS A 14 0.80 -19.06 16.10
CA LYS A 14 0.59 -19.84 17.33
C LYS A 14 -0.88 -20.02 17.66
N ALA A 15 -1.70 -18.99 17.46
CA ALA A 15 -3.13 -19.02 17.77
C ALA A 15 -3.98 -19.75 16.71
N LYS A 16 -3.63 -19.62 15.43
CA LYS A 16 -4.43 -20.11 14.29
C LYS A 16 -3.88 -21.37 13.62
N GLY A 17 -2.64 -21.75 13.92
CA GLY A 17 -1.94 -22.89 13.34
C GLY A 17 -1.45 -22.69 11.90
N THR A 18 -2.24 -22.01 11.05
CA THR A 18 -1.89 -21.72 9.66
C THR A 18 -2.54 -20.43 9.19
N ILE A 19 -1.91 -19.80 8.19
CA ILE A 19 -2.46 -18.68 7.41
C ILE A 19 -2.68 -19.17 5.99
N LYS A 20 -3.85 -18.89 5.42
CA LYS A 20 -4.23 -19.28 4.05
C LYS A 20 -4.54 -18.07 3.16
N SER A 21 -4.93 -16.95 3.76
CA SER A 21 -5.24 -15.75 3.01
C SER A 21 -4.90 -14.47 3.74
N VAL A 22 -4.54 -13.43 2.98
CA VAL A 22 -4.21 -12.10 3.47
C VAL A 22 -5.02 -11.08 2.68
N TYR A 23 -5.84 -10.30 3.39
CA TYR A 23 -6.66 -9.24 2.82
C TYR A 23 -6.13 -7.89 3.27
N PHE A 24 -5.71 -7.08 2.31
CA PHE A 24 -5.38 -5.68 2.55
C PHE A 24 -6.64 -4.83 2.34
N VAL A 25 -7.05 -4.05 3.34
CA VAL A 25 -8.35 -3.37 3.31
C VAL A 25 -8.26 -1.95 3.87
N ALA A 26 -8.43 -0.94 3.02
CA ALA A 26 -8.37 0.47 3.44
C ALA A 26 -9.09 1.37 2.42
N CYS A 27 -9.05 2.69 2.63
CA CYS A 27 -9.62 3.69 1.71
C CYS A 27 -8.54 4.63 1.16
N GLY A 28 -8.69 5.11 -0.08
CA GLY A 28 -7.90 6.19 -0.66
C GLY A 28 -6.38 5.99 -0.58
N GLY A 29 -5.67 6.98 -0.02
CA GLY A 29 -4.21 6.90 0.18
C GLY A 29 -3.78 5.75 1.11
N SER A 30 -4.61 5.34 2.07
CA SER A 30 -4.30 4.17 2.91
C SER A 30 -4.44 2.85 2.13
N TYR A 31 -5.38 2.76 1.19
CA TYR A 31 -5.46 1.65 0.23
C TYR A 31 -4.19 1.59 -0.60
N ALA A 32 -3.80 2.71 -1.22
CA ALA A 32 -2.54 2.77 -1.95
C ALA A 32 -1.32 2.39 -1.10
N GLY A 33 -1.36 2.75 0.19
CA GLY A 33 -0.31 2.46 1.14
C GLY A 33 -0.18 1.00 1.58
N LEU A 34 -1.24 0.19 1.41
CA LEU A 34 -1.19 -1.26 1.67
C LEU A 34 -0.71 -2.07 0.45
N HIS A 35 -0.64 -1.45 -0.72
CA HIS A 35 -0.22 -2.10 -1.96
C HIS A 35 1.20 -2.73 -1.91
N PRO A 36 2.22 -2.14 -1.25
CA PRO A 36 3.55 -2.76 -1.20
C PRO A 36 3.53 -4.18 -0.62
N GLY A 37 2.80 -4.41 0.48
CA GLY A 37 2.65 -5.74 1.07
C GLY A 37 1.89 -6.70 0.16
N LYS A 38 0.82 -6.23 -0.51
CA LYS A 38 0.08 -7.02 -1.49
C LYS A 38 0.95 -7.46 -2.65
N TYR A 39 1.64 -6.51 -3.29
CA TYR A 39 2.49 -6.78 -4.46
C TYR A 39 3.63 -7.73 -4.12
N PHE A 40 4.20 -7.61 -2.91
CA PHE A 40 5.22 -8.54 -2.41
C PHE A 40 4.66 -9.95 -2.25
N LEU A 41 3.56 -10.15 -1.51
CA LEU A 41 3.03 -11.50 -1.28
C LEU A 41 2.60 -12.17 -2.59
N GLU A 42 1.94 -11.47 -3.51
CA GLU A 42 1.59 -12.03 -4.83
C GLU A 42 2.81 -12.38 -5.68
N SER A 43 3.93 -11.70 -5.47
CA SER A 43 5.17 -11.93 -6.23
C SER A 43 5.96 -13.12 -5.72
N GLU A 44 5.93 -13.37 -4.41
CA GLU A 44 6.87 -14.26 -3.73
C GLU A 44 6.21 -15.48 -3.10
N SER A 45 4.94 -15.40 -2.67
CA SER A 45 4.21 -16.53 -2.09
C SER A 45 3.75 -17.50 -3.17
N LYS A 46 3.82 -18.79 -2.86
CA LYS A 46 3.30 -19.88 -3.71
C LYS A 46 1.92 -20.36 -3.26
N GLU A 47 1.56 -20.13 -2.00
CA GLU A 47 0.38 -20.75 -1.38
C GLU A 47 -0.67 -19.75 -0.91
N LEU A 48 -0.27 -18.53 -0.52
CA LEU A 48 -1.18 -17.57 0.08
C LEU A 48 -2.11 -16.96 -0.97
N LYS A 49 -3.41 -16.97 -0.66
CA LYS A 49 -4.37 -16.14 -1.38
C LYS A 49 -4.25 -14.70 -0.89
N VAL A 50 -3.99 -13.77 -1.80
CA VAL A 50 -3.81 -12.35 -1.48
C VAL A 50 -4.83 -11.53 -2.23
N ASP A 51 -5.52 -10.63 -1.53
CA ASP A 51 -6.47 -9.70 -2.16
C ASP A 51 -6.36 -8.30 -1.55
N HIS A 52 -6.83 -7.29 -2.27
CA HIS A 52 -6.77 -5.89 -1.89
C HIS A 52 -8.06 -5.16 -2.22
N TYR A 53 -8.75 -4.65 -1.18
CA TYR A 53 -10.08 -4.06 -1.30
C TYR A 53 -10.16 -2.64 -0.77
N SER A 54 -10.95 -1.81 -1.44
CA SER A 54 -11.52 -0.64 -0.80
C SER A 54 -12.40 -1.09 0.36
N SER A 55 -12.34 -0.43 1.51
CA SER A 55 -13.01 -0.91 2.72
C SER A 55 -14.52 -1.12 2.53
N ASN A 56 -15.21 -0.22 1.83
CA ASN A 56 -16.65 -0.37 1.67
C ASN A 56 -17.03 -1.49 0.70
N GLU A 57 -16.20 -1.76 -0.31
CA GLU A 57 -16.39 -2.92 -1.18
C GLU A 57 -16.21 -4.22 -0.41
N PHE A 58 -15.18 -4.32 0.45
CA PHE A 58 -15.01 -5.45 1.36
C PHE A 58 -16.22 -5.64 2.29
N CYS A 59 -16.80 -4.55 2.79
CA CYS A 59 -17.98 -4.62 3.66
C CYS A 59 -19.23 -5.14 2.96
N HIS A 60 -19.44 -4.77 1.69
CA HIS A 60 -20.65 -5.13 0.94
C HIS A 60 -20.51 -6.40 0.11
N ALA A 61 -19.31 -6.69 -0.37
CA ALA A 61 -18.96 -7.85 -1.17
C ALA A 61 -17.89 -8.69 -0.46
N THR A 62 -18.12 -8.98 0.82
CA THR A 62 -17.18 -9.72 1.67
C THR A 62 -16.81 -11.06 1.02
N PRO A 63 -15.50 -11.34 0.81
CA PRO A 63 -15.08 -12.59 0.18
C PRO A 63 -15.53 -13.80 0.99
N LYS A 64 -16.15 -14.80 0.35
CA LYS A 64 -16.55 -16.05 1.02
C LYS A 64 -15.38 -16.85 1.58
N SER A 65 -14.16 -16.58 1.12
CA SER A 65 -12.93 -17.19 1.63
C SER A 65 -12.40 -16.54 2.91
N LEU A 66 -13.00 -15.42 3.36
CA LEU A 66 -12.66 -14.80 4.64
C LEU A 66 -13.08 -15.73 5.78
N GLY A 67 -12.17 -16.01 6.71
CA GLY A 67 -12.42 -16.91 7.83
C GLY A 67 -11.23 -17.05 8.79
N GLU A 68 -11.25 -18.09 9.62
CA GLU A 68 -10.31 -18.32 10.73
C GLU A 68 -8.82 -18.32 10.34
N HIS A 69 -8.48 -18.78 9.13
CA HIS A 69 -7.10 -18.81 8.62
C HIS A 69 -6.75 -17.58 7.77
N SER A 70 -7.45 -16.47 7.99
CA SER A 70 -7.21 -15.22 7.28
C SER A 70 -6.55 -14.19 8.18
N ILE A 71 -5.68 -13.37 7.59
CA ILE A 71 -5.26 -12.09 8.15
C ILE A 71 -5.97 -10.98 7.38
N VAL A 72 -6.55 -10.01 8.09
CA VAL A 72 -7.03 -8.76 7.51
C VAL A 72 -6.18 -7.62 8.05
N ILE A 73 -5.48 -6.93 7.15
CA ILE A 73 -4.65 -5.77 7.46
C ILE A 73 -5.42 -4.53 7.05
N THR A 74 -5.79 -3.70 8.03
CA THR A 74 -6.49 -2.43 7.82
C THR A 74 -5.61 -1.23 8.11
N GLN A 75 -5.84 -0.12 7.41
CA GLN A 75 -5.09 1.11 7.63
C GLN A 75 -5.99 2.35 7.59
N SER A 76 -5.90 3.19 8.62
CA SER A 76 -6.49 4.53 8.65
C SER A 76 -5.65 5.45 9.53
N ALA A 77 -5.15 6.56 8.97
CA ALA A 77 -4.32 7.50 9.72
C ALA A 77 -5.05 8.13 10.91
N SER A 78 -6.34 8.47 10.75
CA SER A 78 -7.18 8.99 11.84
C SER A 78 -7.74 7.89 12.73
N GLY A 79 -7.84 6.66 12.20
CA GLY A 79 -8.53 5.54 12.83
C GLY A 79 -10.05 5.71 12.89
N ASN A 80 -10.61 6.72 12.23
CA ASN A 80 -12.03 7.08 12.28
C ASN A 80 -12.79 6.81 10.96
N THR A 81 -12.11 6.31 9.93
CA THR A 81 -12.72 6.03 8.61
C THR A 81 -13.83 4.97 8.78
N PRO A 82 -15.13 5.33 8.69
CA PRO A 82 -16.22 4.46 9.13
C PRO A 82 -16.25 3.11 8.40
N GLU A 83 -15.95 3.11 7.12
CA GLU A 83 -15.93 1.92 6.27
C GLU A 83 -14.78 0.99 6.68
N THR A 84 -13.62 1.54 7.04
CA THR A 84 -12.46 0.75 7.50
C THR A 84 -12.68 0.20 8.91
N VAL A 85 -13.30 0.96 9.80
CA VAL A 85 -13.75 0.46 11.13
C VAL A 85 -14.70 -0.71 10.92
N LYS A 86 -15.66 -0.57 10.00
CA LYS A 86 -16.62 -1.63 9.69
C LYS A 86 -15.96 -2.87 9.09
N ALA A 87 -14.95 -2.69 8.24
CA ALA A 87 -14.20 -3.80 7.65
C ALA A 87 -13.45 -4.61 8.73
N ALA A 88 -12.85 -3.93 9.71
CA ALA A 88 -12.20 -4.59 10.85
C ALA A 88 -13.19 -5.39 11.71
N GLU A 89 -14.38 -4.84 12.00
CA GLU A 89 -15.46 -5.57 12.68
C GLU A 89 -15.88 -6.84 11.92
N ILE A 90 -16.00 -6.76 10.60
CA ILE A 90 -16.39 -7.90 9.74
C ILE A 90 -15.30 -8.99 9.78
N ALA A 91 -14.03 -8.59 9.70
CA ALA A 91 -12.90 -9.49 9.81
C ALA A 91 -12.92 -10.28 11.12
N GLN A 92 -13.07 -9.59 12.26
CA GLN A 92 -13.14 -10.22 13.57
C GLN A 92 -14.33 -11.17 13.69
N LYS A 93 -15.52 -10.79 13.19
CA LYS A 93 -16.72 -11.64 13.20
C LYS A 93 -16.55 -12.90 12.35
N ALA A 94 -15.74 -12.85 11.30
CA ALA A 94 -15.40 -14.01 10.49
C ALA A 94 -14.32 -14.90 11.14
N GLY A 95 -13.77 -14.51 12.29
CA GLY A 95 -12.70 -15.21 12.98
C GLY A 95 -11.30 -14.96 12.41
N ALA A 96 -11.16 -14.04 11.46
CA ALA A 96 -9.87 -13.64 10.92
C ALA A 96 -9.04 -12.89 11.97
N ALA A 97 -7.71 -12.98 11.89
CA ALA A 97 -6.83 -12.12 12.67
C ALA A 97 -6.85 -10.69 12.08
N SER A 98 -7.15 -9.70 12.92
CA SER A 98 -7.28 -8.29 12.53
C SER A 98 -6.04 -7.50 12.95
N ILE A 99 -5.26 -7.01 11.98
CA ILE A 99 -4.11 -6.13 12.21
C ILE A 99 -4.48 -4.72 11.75
N VAL A 100 -4.35 -3.74 12.63
CA VAL A 100 -4.70 -2.34 12.39
C VAL A 100 -3.44 -1.49 12.35
N ILE A 101 -3.30 -0.66 11.32
CA ILE A 101 -2.27 0.38 11.20
C ILE A 101 -2.94 1.75 11.35
N THR A 102 -2.61 2.50 12.41
CA THR A 102 -3.23 3.82 12.69
C THR A 102 -2.30 4.73 13.49
N ASN A 103 -2.41 6.06 13.27
CA ASN A 103 -1.68 7.03 14.10
C ASN A 103 -2.37 7.27 15.46
N LYS A 104 -3.56 6.71 15.66
CA LYS A 104 -4.41 6.91 16.84
C LYS A 104 -4.70 5.55 17.48
N PRO A 105 -3.86 5.08 18.43
CA PRO A 105 -4.02 3.76 19.05
C PRO A 105 -5.31 3.60 19.86
N ASP A 106 -5.97 4.72 20.18
CA ASP A 106 -7.22 4.74 20.97
C ASP A 106 -8.46 4.89 20.07
N SER A 107 -8.28 4.86 18.74
CA SER A 107 -9.33 5.11 17.75
C SER A 107 -10.36 3.99 17.65
N PRO A 108 -11.56 4.26 17.09
CA PRO A 108 -12.56 3.23 16.81
C PRO A 108 -12.01 2.07 15.98
N LEU A 109 -11.11 2.33 15.03
CA LEU A 109 -10.48 1.25 14.26
C LEU A 109 -9.59 0.38 15.14
N ALA A 110 -8.78 0.97 16.01
CA ALA A 110 -7.89 0.24 16.90
C ALA A 110 -8.64 -0.68 17.88
N GLN A 111 -9.86 -0.28 18.29
CA GLN A 111 -10.72 -1.10 19.15
C GLN A 111 -11.22 -2.38 18.47
N ASN A 112 -11.17 -2.44 17.13
CA ASN A 112 -11.55 -3.60 16.31
C ASN A 112 -10.33 -4.32 15.71
N GLY A 113 -9.13 -4.05 16.22
CA GLY A 113 -7.89 -4.74 15.87
C GLY A 113 -7.46 -5.67 17.00
N ASP A 114 -7.04 -6.88 16.66
CA ASP A 114 -6.36 -7.77 17.61
C ASP A 114 -4.94 -7.26 17.87
N TYR A 115 -4.35 -6.62 16.85
CA TYR A 115 -3.03 -6.04 16.88
C TYR A 115 -3.06 -4.61 16.32
N VAL A 116 -2.41 -3.68 17.02
CA VAL A 116 -2.36 -2.27 16.61
C VAL A 116 -0.91 -1.85 16.41
N LEU A 117 -0.58 -1.45 15.19
CA LEU A 117 0.70 -0.87 14.80
C LEU A 117 0.56 0.64 14.62
N VAL A 118 1.40 1.39 15.32
CA VAL A 118 1.42 2.86 15.24
C VAL A 118 2.62 3.28 14.40
N PRO A 119 2.40 3.90 13.21
CA PRO A 119 3.48 4.43 12.38
C PRO A 119 4.39 5.40 13.14
N GLU A 120 5.69 5.30 12.89
CA GLU A 120 6.67 6.21 13.48
C GLU A 120 6.83 7.46 12.61
N LYS A 121 6.64 8.62 13.23
CA LYS A 121 6.74 9.90 12.51
C LYS A 121 8.14 10.09 11.94
N GLY A 122 8.22 10.25 10.62
CA GLY A 122 9.47 10.52 9.91
C GLY A 122 10.26 9.27 9.50
N SER A 123 9.83 8.07 9.89
CA SER A 123 10.39 6.83 9.36
C SER A 123 9.61 6.38 8.13
N THR A 124 10.31 6.08 7.05
CA THR A 124 9.77 5.37 5.88
C THR A 124 9.62 3.89 6.21
N ALA A 125 10.62 3.28 6.85
CA ALA A 125 10.61 1.87 7.22
C ALA A 125 9.48 1.49 8.18
N ASN A 126 9.10 2.40 9.08
CA ASN A 126 8.02 2.25 10.06
C ASN A 126 6.82 3.16 9.74
N SER A 127 6.66 3.55 8.47
CA SER A 127 5.44 4.21 7.98
C SER A 127 4.29 3.19 7.82
N GLY A 128 3.09 3.64 7.45
CA GLY A 128 2.00 2.70 7.11
C GLY A 128 2.37 1.78 5.93
N GLN A 129 3.03 2.34 4.91
CA GLN A 129 3.56 1.57 3.78
C GLN A 129 4.69 0.63 4.19
N GLY A 130 5.59 1.10 5.06
CA GLY A 130 6.66 0.30 5.62
C GLY A 130 6.13 -0.89 6.41
N TYR A 131 5.13 -0.68 7.27
CA TYR A 131 4.49 -1.75 8.02
C TYR A 131 3.69 -2.71 7.14
N SER A 132 3.01 -2.24 6.09
CA SER A 132 2.39 -3.11 5.10
C SER A 132 3.41 -4.11 4.52
N LEU A 133 4.58 -3.62 4.09
CA LEU A 133 5.63 -4.48 3.53
C LEU A 133 6.28 -5.36 4.60
N LYS A 134 6.58 -4.84 5.79
CA LYS A 134 7.17 -5.64 6.89
C LYS A 134 6.26 -6.77 7.33
N LEU A 135 4.95 -6.53 7.46
CA LEU A 135 3.97 -7.57 7.77
C LEU A 135 3.96 -8.64 6.69
N ALA A 136 3.94 -8.24 5.41
CA ALA A 136 3.99 -9.17 4.29
C ALA A 136 5.26 -10.05 4.27
N VAL A 137 6.44 -9.44 4.52
CA VAL A 137 7.72 -10.15 4.62
C VAL A 137 7.71 -11.14 5.78
N GLU A 138 7.19 -10.74 6.94
CA GLU A 138 7.08 -11.63 8.11
C GLU A 138 6.08 -12.76 7.90
N ILE A 139 4.94 -12.49 7.25
CA ILE A 139 3.98 -13.54 6.87
C ILE A 139 4.68 -14.58 6.01
N LEU A 140 5.27 -14.18 4.87
CA LEU A 140 5.93 -15.11 3.95
C LEU A 140 7.05 -15.89 4.64
N ASN A 141 7.94 -15.21 5.35
CA ASN A 141 9.08 -15.85 5.97
C ASN A 141 8.68 -16.88 7.04
N GLN A 142 7.61 -16.61 7.80
CA GLN A 142 7.16 -17.52 8.87
C GLN A 142 6.22 -18.62 8.38
N THR A 143 5.64 -18.51 7.17
CA THR A 143 4.79 -19.56 6.57
C THR A 143 5.53 -20.43 5.55
N GLU A 144 6.30 -19.82 4.66
CA GLU A 144 6.94 -20.49 3.51
C GLU A 144 8.47 -20.38 3.53
N GLY A 145 9.02 -19.46 4.33
CA GLY A 145 10.41 -19.03 4.25
C GLY A 145 10.63 -18.02 3.14
N TYR A 146 11.57 -17.09 3.34
CA TYR A 146 11.94 -16.11 2.32
C TYR A 146 13.46 -16.01 2.20
N GLU A 147 14.00 -16.37 1.04
CA GLU A 147 15.45 -16.50 0.85
C GLU A 147 16.20 -15.17 0.98
N ASN A 148 15.56 -14.05 0.61
CA ASN A 148 16.14 -12.70 0.72
C ASN A 148 15.70 -11.97 2.00
N TYR A 149 15.30 -12.68 3.07
CA TYR A 149 14.83 -12.06 4.31
C TYR A 149 15.84 -11.06 4.90
N ASP A 150 17.09 -11.46 5.02
CA ASP A 150 18.15 -10.61 5.58
C ASP A 150 18.46 -9.40 4.68
N GLU A 151 18.44 -9.58 3.36
CA GLU A 151 18.63 -8.49 2.40
C GLU A 151 17.48 -7.47 2.44
N MET A 152 16.24 -7.95 2.59
CA MET A 152 15.06 -7.09 2.75
C MET A 152 15.15 -6.25 4.02
N TYR A 153 15.56 -6.84 5.14
CA TYR A 153 15.76 -6.11 6.39
C TYR A 153 16.93 -5.13 6.32
N ASN A 154 18.03 -5.48 5.63
CA ASN A 154 19.07 -4.51 5.30
C ASN A 154 18.51 -3.33 4.48
N GLY A 155 17.57 -3.59 3.57
CA GLY A 155 16.84 -2.58 2.83
C GLY A 155 16.04 -1.64 3.75
N PHE A 156 15.27 -2.20 4.70
CA PHE A 156 14.54 -1.42 5.71
C PHE A 156 15.46 -0.55 6.57
N ASP A 157 16.65 -1.02 6.93
CA ASP A 157 17.62 -0.24 7.71
C ASP A 157 18.18 0.96 6.93
N ARG A 158 18.14 0.89 5.59
CA ARG A 158 18.75 1.91 4.71
C ARG A 158 17.72 2.87 4.11
N ILE A 159 16.45 2.48 4.04
CA ILE A 159 15.43 3.18 3.25
C ILE A 159 15.23 4.63 3.72
N ASP A 160 15.29 4.90 5.02
CA ASP A 160 15.09 6.25 5.56
C ASP A 160 16.17 7.22 5.06
N LYS A 161 17.43 6.77 5.02
CA LYS A 161 18.54 7.57 4.45
C LYS A 161 18.40 7.74 2.94
N ILE A 162 17.98 6.69 2.23
CA ILE A 162 17.77 6.73 0.77
C ILE A 162 16.69 7.76 0.43
N VAL A 163 15.54 7.70 1.10
CA VAL A 163 14.42 8.64 0.89
C VAL A 163 14.80 10.06 1.29
N GLY A 164 15.50 10.23 2.41
CA GLY A 164 16.01 11.55 2.83
C GLY A 164 16.90 12.19 1.77
N ASN A 165 17.87 11.44 1.24
CA ASN A 165 18.76 11.91 0.18
C ASN A 165 18.01 12.18 -1.13
N ALA A 166 17.10 11.28 -1.54
CA ALA A 166 16.30 11.44 -2.75
C ALA A 166 15.40 12.68 -2.69
N THR A 167 14.84 12.98 -1.52
CA THR A 167 14.00 14.17 -1.29
C THR A 167 14.80 15.46 -1.45
N GLN A 168 16.01 15.53 -0.90
CA GLN A 168 16.90 16.68 -1.09
C GLN A 168 17.33 16.83 -2.55
N PHE A 169 17.67 15.71 -3.20
CA PHE A 169 18.09 15.70 -4.59
C PHE A 169 16.99 16.17 -5.56
N ILE A 170 15.73 15.79 -5.33
CA ILE A 170 14.63 16.13 -6.23
C ILE A 170 14.06 17.55 -6.02
N ALA A 171 14.32 18.18 -4.87
CA ALA A 171 13.69 19.46 -4.48
C ALA A 171 13.79 20.58 -5.55
N PRO A 172 14.95 20.86 -6.17
CA PRO A 172 15.04 21.89 -7.22
C PRO A 172 14.22 21.56 -8.48
N ARG A 173 14.12 20.26 -8.83
CA ARG A 173 13.31 19.79 -9.95
C ARG A 173 11.82 19.90 -9.64
N ALA A 174 11.42 19.57 -8.41
CA ALA A 174 10.05 19.72 -7.95
C ALA A 174 9.58 21.18 -7.99
N GLU A 175 10.42 22.13 -7.56
CA GLU A 175 10.11 23.57 -7.64
C GLU A 175 9.94 24.03 -9.09
N LYS A 176 10.83 23.59 -9.99
CA LYS A 176 10.71 23.89 -11.42
C LYS A 176 9.42 23.31 -12.02
N TRP A 177 9.08 22.08 -11.66
CA TRP A 177 7.86 21.42 -12.10
C TRP A 177 6.62 22.18 -11.62
N ALA A 178 6.56 22.55 -10.35
CA ALA A 178 5.45 23.32 -9.79
C ALA A 178 5.23 24.64 -10.55
N LYS A 179 6.30 25.36 -10.92
CA LYS A 179 6.19 26.60 -11.70
C LYS A 179 5.68 26.38 -13.12
N MET A 180 6.03 25.25 -13.74
CA MET A 180 5.69 24.91 -15.12
C MET A 180 4.23 24.46 -15.27
N TYR A 181 3.74 23.65 -14.32
CA TYR A 181 2.44 22.99 -14.42
C TYR A 181 1.35 23.60 -13.51
N LYS A 182 1.60 24.76 -12.88
CA LYS A 182 0.67 25.40 -11.93
C LYS A 182 -0.72 25.72 -12.50
N ASP A 183 -0.81 25.93 -13.82
CA ASP A 183 -2.04 26.36 -14.49
C ASP A 183 -2.79 25.19 -15.15
N GLU A 184 -2.20 23.99 -15.16
CA GLU A 184 -2.81 22.80 -15.75
C GLU A 184 -4.10 22.40 -15.04
N LYS A 185 -5.07 21.94 -15.83
CA LYS A 185 -6.37 21.48 -15.34
C LYS A 185 -6.51 19.97 -15.33
N LEU A 186 -5.61 19.28 -16.02
CA LEU A 186 -5.55 17.83 -16.14
C LEU A 186 -4.10 17.41 -16.07
N ILE A 187 -3.76 16.45 -15.22
CA ILE A 187 -2.45 15.81 -15.18
C ILE A 187 -2.66 14.32 -15.02
N TYR A 188 -2.21 13.52 -15.99
CA TYR A 188 -2.22 12.06 -15.87
C TYR A 188 -1.03 11.59 -15.03
N THR A 189 -1.22 10.51 -14.28
CA THR A 189 -0.13 9.78 -13.65
C THR A 189 -0.03 8.39 -14.26
N MET A 190 1.17 7.85 -14.30
CA MET A 190 1.42 6.54 -14.89
C MET A 190 2.47 5.77 -14.10
N GLY A 191 2.29 4.46 -14.00
CA GLY A 191 3.25 3.54 -13.38
C GLY A 191 2.76 2.10 -13.46
N SER A 192 3.69 1.16 -13.30
CA SER A 192 3.41 -0.28 -13.31
C SER A 192 3.95 -0.99 -12.08
N GLY A 193 3.52 -2.24 -11.86
CA GLY A 193 4.00 -3.08 -10.76
C GLY A 193 3.93 -2.36 -9.40
N SER A 194 5.04 -2.34 -8.67
CA SER A 194 5.15 -1.72 -7.35
C SER A 194 4.87 -0.21 -7.33
N ALA A 195 5.09 0.51 -8.44
CA ALA A 195 4.87 1.95 -8.52
C ALA A 195 3.44 2.33 -8.94
N HIS A 196 2.61 1.38 -9.38
CA HIS A 196 1.25 1.69 -9.85
C HIS A 196 0.39 2.33 -8.76
N SER A 197 0.48 1.87 -7.50
CA SER A 197 -0.26 2.46 -6.40
C SER A 197 0.21 3.87 -6.03
N VAL A 198 1.48 4.20 -6.31
CA VAL A 198 2.01 5.56 -6.14
C VAL A 198 1.38 6.49 -7.18
N ALA A 199 1.31 6.06 -8.44
CA ALA A 199 0.61 6.81 -9.50
C ALA A 199 -0.87 7.03 -9.14
N TYR A 200 -1.56 5.97 -8.70
CA TYR A 200 -2.93 6.05 -8.20
C TYR A 200 -3.09 7.04 -7.04
N SER A 201 -2.27 6.92 -5.99
CA SER A 201 -2.36 7.80 -4.84
C SER A 201 -2.06 9.26 -5.20
N PHE A 202 -1.11 9.50 -6.09
CA PHE A 202 -0.78 10.85 -6.53
C PHE A 202 -1.96 11.48 -7.30
N ALA A 203 -2.61 10.71 -8.17
CA ALA A 203 -3.80 11.16 -8.90
C ALA A 203 -4.96 11.50 -7.95
N ILE A 204 -5.39 10.54 -7.13
CA ILE A 204 -6.63 10.72 -6.36
C ILE A 204 -6.44 11.60 -5.11
N CYS A 205 -5.29 11.53 -4.43
CA CYS A 205 -5.08 12.24 -3.17
C CYS A 205 -4.36 13.59 -3.38
N LEU A 206 -3.31 13.64 -4.20
CA LEU A 206 -2.55 14.89 -4.34
C LEU A 206 -3.18 15.81 -5.39
N LEU A 207 -3.45 15.29 -6.59
CA LEU A 207 -3.99 16.12 -7.68
C LEU A 207 -5.48 16.41 -7.48
N MET A 208 -6.32 15.38 -7.35
CA MET A 208 -7.78 15.55 -7.27
C MET A 208 -8.22 16.12 -5.92
N GLU A 209 -7.89 15.47 -4.81
CA GLU A 209 -8.34 15.87 -3.47
C GLU A 209 -7.69 17.18 -2.99
N MET A 210 -6.35 17.29 -3.05
CA MET A 210 -5.62 18.41 -2.44
C MET A 210 -5.38 19.60 -3.36
N GLN A 211 -5.41 19.43 -4.68
CA GLN A 211 -5.12 20.50 -5.66
C GLN A 211 -6.29 20.81 -6.61
N TRP A 212 -7.35 20.00 -6.60
CA TRP A 212 -8.51 20.13 -7.50
C TRP A 212 -8.13 20.13 -8.99
N ILE A 213 -7.12 19.34 -9.35
CA ILE A 213 -6.68 19.08 -10.72
C ILE A 213 -7.27 17.75 -11.17
N ASN A 214 -7.85 17.69 -12.38
CA ASN A 214 -8.34 16.43 -12.94
C ASN A 214 -7.18 15.46 -13.12
N SER A 215 -7.39 14.18 -12.83
CA SER A 215 -6.34 13.18 -12.97
C SER A 215 -6.93 11.80 -13.22
N SER A 216 -6.10 10.92 -13.79
CA SER A 216 -6.34 9.50 -13.85
C SER A 216 -4.98 8.79 -13.80
N ALA A 217 -4.93 7.68 -13.08
CA ALA A 217 -3.74 6.84 -12.98
C ALA A 217 -3.83 5.71 -14.00
N ILE A 218 -2.91 5.71 -14.95
CA ILE A 218 -2.85 4.75 -16.04
C ILE A 218 -1.78 3.71 -15.71
N HIS A 219 -2.12 2.42 -15.82
CA HIS A 219 -1.10 1.38 -15.74
C HIS A 219 -0.23 1.44 -17.01
N SER A 220 1.11 1.46 -16.88
CA SER A 220 2.00 1.68 -18.04
C SER A 220 1.82 0.64 -19.15
N GLY A 221 1.45 -0.60 -18.80
CA GLY A 221 1.10 -1.62 -19.79
C GLY A 221 -0.21 -1.31 -20.53
N GLU A 222 -1.21 -0.81 -19.81
CA GLU A 222 -2.54 -0.51 -20.37
C GLU A 222 -2.53 0.75 -21.25
N TYR A 223 -1.54 1.63 -21.08
CA TYR A 223 -1.40 2.85 -21.87
C TYR A 223 -1.52 2.59 -23.38
N PHE A 224 -0.90 1.52 -23.88
CA PHE A 224 -0.92 1.15 -25.30
C PHE A 224 -2.22 0.52 -25.81
N HIS A 225 -3.23 0.39 -24.96
CA HIS A 225 -4.49 -0.30 -25.25
C HIS A 225 -5.70 0.63 -25.16
N GLY A 226 -5.49 1.91 -25.52
CA GLY A 226 -6.53 2.93 -25.57
C GLY A 226 -6.06 4.28 -25.02
N PRO A 227 -5.54 4.36 -23.78
CA PRO A 227 -5.19 5.64 -23.16
C PRO A 227 -4.18 6.48 -23.94
N PHE A 228 -3.23 5.88 -24.67
CA PHE A 228 -2.23 6.63 -25.44
C PHE A 228 -2.82 7.54 -26.55
N GLU A 229 -4.06 7.29 -26.99
CA GLU A 229 -4.76 8.13 -27.98
C GLU A 229 -5.02 9.55 -27.46
N ILE A 230 -5.02 9.76 -26.14
CA ILE A 230 -5.17 11.12 -25.57
C ILE A 230 -3.89 11.95 -25.67
N THR A 231 -2.74 11.30 -25.95
CA THR A 231 -1.44 11.95 -25.86
C THR A 231 -1.16 12.84 -27.05
N ASP A 232 -0.92 14.12 -26.76
CA ASP A 232 -0.40 15.10 -27.71
C ASP A 232 0.78 15.88 -27.10
N ARG A 233 1.11 17.03 -27.70
CA ARG A 233 2.24 17.86 -27.25
C ARG A 233 1.98 18.59 -25.93
N GLU A 234 0.73 18.74 -25.54
CA GLU A 234 0.30 19.55 -24.40
C GLU A 234 -0.18 18.69 -23.23
N THR A 235 -0.54 17.43 -23.48
CA THR A 235 -1.04 16.49 -22.47
C THR A 235 0.05 16.14 -21.45
N PRO A 236 -0.11 16.51 -20.16
CA PRO A 236 0.94 16.31 -19.17
C PRO A 236 0.81 14.96 -18.46
N PHE A 237 1.95 14.26 -18.35
CA PHE A 237 2.09 12.99 -17.64
C PHE A 237 3.16 13.06 -16.57
N ILE A 238 2.90 12.45 -15.40
CA ILE A 238 3.90 12.10 -14.39
C ILE A 238 4.10 10.59 -14.44
N VAL A 239 5.29 10.14 -14.85
CA VAL A 239 5.64 8.71 -14.94
C VAL A 239 6.46 8.28 -13.73
N PHE A 240 5.93 7.35 -12.94
CA PHE A 240 6.58 6.68 -11.83
C PHE A 240 7.22 5.39 -12.34
N MET A 241 8.47 5.50 -12.78
CA MET A 241 9.22 4.37 -13.32
C MET A 241 9.74 3.47 -12.19
N SER A 242 9.36 2.20 -12.20
CA SER A 242 9.83 1.20 -11.24
C SER A 242 11.26 0.73 -11.52
N GLU A 243 11.88 0.17 -10.49
CA GLU A 243 13.00 -0.76 -10.62
C GLU A 243 12.47 -2.20 -10.66
N GLY A 244 13.19 -3.09 -11.34
CA GLY A 244 12.85 -4.52 -11.41
C GLY A 244 11.95 -4.93 -12.59
N ARG A 245 11.14 -5.97 -12.38
CA ARG A 245 10.49 -6.77 -13.45
C ARG A 245 9.56 -5.97 -14.37
N THR A 246 8.88 -4.95 -13.87
CA THR A 246 7.91 -4.16 -14.65
C THR A 246 8.50 -2.91 -15.28
N ARG A 247 9.77 -2.58 -15.00
CA ARG A 247 10.46 -1.42 -15.58
C ARG A 247 10.36 -1.33 -17.11
N PRO A 248 10.48 -2.44 -17.88
CA PRO A 248 10.33 -2.36 -19.34
C PRO A 248 8.97 -1.83 -19.82
N LEU A 249 7.90 -1.98 -19.02
CA LEU A 249 6.59 -1.39 -19.35
C LEU A 249 6.66 0.14 -19.24
N ASP A 250 7.24 0.64 -18.15
CA ASP A 250 7.39 2.07 -17.90
C ASP A 250 8.36 2.75 -18.88
N GLN A 251 9.37 2.03 -19.36
CA GLN A 251 10.31 2.55 -20.38
C GLN A 251 9.70 2.61 -21.77
N ARG A 252 8.73 1.73 -22.05
CA ARG A 252 8.02 1.73 -23.33
C ARG A 252 7.04 2.89 -23.39
N ALA A 253 6.31 3.12 -22.30
CA ALA A 253 5.28 4.15 -22.14
C ALA A 253 5.85 5.57 -22.18
#